data_AF-A0A068LH32-F1
#
_entry.id   AF-A0A068LH32-F1
#
_cell.length_a   1.000
_cell.length_b   1.000
_cell.length_c   1.000
_cell.angle_alpha   90.00
_cell.angle_beta   90.00
_cell.angle_gamma   90.00
#
_symmetry.space_group_name_H-M   'P 1'
#
loop_
_entity.id
_entity.type
_entity.pdbx_description
1 polymer ?
#
loop_
_entity_poly.entity_id
_entity_poly.type
_entity_poly.pdbx_seq_one_letter_code
_entity_poly.pdbx_strand_id
1 'polypeptide(L)'
;MLVNNAYFVKNLYDFRSINYFRRNFGKNTSTAGYLNENTRTSKLGSVYLRCTKRNIFCILVDYKSNVIKTSCSLRVPDYKNEFNERENLYTRGLLLGKLFGNKIISLGYSKIIVNIVGTSKGRFGVIRSFSKLGIDIHAIVLTTRTAHNGCRPVKRRRKKLRTKVVGFK
;
A
#
# COMPACT_ATOMS: atom_id res chain seq x y z
N MET A 1 -48.44 35.35 38.70
CA MET A 1 -46.97 35.56 38.74
C MET A 1 -46.33 34.55 37.82
N LEU A 2 -45.90 34.97 36.63
CA LEU A 2 -45.13 34.17 35.67
C LEU A 2 -43.69 34.66 35.77
N VAL A 3 -42.75 33.78 36.12
CA VAL A 3 -41.33 34.13 36.21
C VAL A 3 -40.54 33.37 35.17
N ASN A 4 -39.76 34.14 34.43
CA ASN A 4 -39.07 33.86 33.17
C ASN A 4 -38.05 32.71 33.24
N ASN A 5 -38.14 31.82 32.25
CA ASN A 5 -37.08 30.90 31.83
C ASN A 5 -36.13 31.62 30.87
N ALA A 6 -34.94 32.02 31.32
CA ALA A 6 -33.78 32.18 30.44
C ALA A 6 -32.46 32.34 31.24
N TYR A 7 -31.48 31.49 30.92
CA TYR A 7 -30.02 31.66 31.17
C TYR A 7 -29.50 31.62 32.62
N PHE A 8 -28.98 30.47 33.07
CA PHE A 8 -27.70 30.37 33.82
C PHE A 8 -27.28 28.90 33.97
N VAL A 9 -26.44 28.38 33.07
CA VAL A 9 -25.00 28.12 33.31
C VAL A 9 -24.71 27.03 34.35
N LYS A 10 -24.27 25.89 33.78
CA LYS A 10 -23.11 25.06 34.15
C LYS A 10 -23.05 24.37 35.53
N ASN A 11 -22.49 23.17 35.43
CA ASN A 11 -21.71 22.44 36.44
C ASN A 11 -22.50 21.63 37.48
N LEU A 12 -22.52 20.33 37.20
CA LEU A 12 -22.51 19.13 38.06
C LEU A 12 -23.37 18.14 37.27
N TYR A 13 -22.84 17.08 36.65
CA TYR A 13 -22.19 15.99 37.35
C TYR A 13 -21.03 15.38 36.54
N ASP A 14 -19.98 15.10 37.28
CA ASP A 14 -18.78 14.35 36.93
C ASP A 14 -19.05 13.02 36.22
N PHE A 15 -18.37 12.80 35.10
CA PHE A 15 -17.78 11.49 34.83
C PHE A 15 -16.36 11.68 34.28
N ARG A 16 -15.39 11.56 35.19
CA ARG A 16 -13.97 11.41 34.88
C ARG A 16 -13.75 10.11 34.10
N SER A 17 -13.75 10.15 32.77
CA SER A 17 -13.11 9.10 31.97
C SER A 17 -11.60 9.33 31.97
N ILE A 18 -10.97 8.82 33.01
CA ILE A 18 -9.60 8.27 33.09
C ILE A 18 -8.89 8.23 31.72
N ASN A 19 -8.09 9.27 31.47
CA ASN A 19 -7.08 9.32 30.42
C ASN A 19 -5.92 8.37 30.79
N TYR A 20 -6.02 7.09 30.43
CA TYR A 20 -4.93 6.13 30.55
C TYR A 20 -4.63 5.47 29.22
N PHE A 21 -4.24 6.26 28.22
CA PHE A 21 -3.41 5.72 27.14
C PHE A 21 -2.69 6.78 26.31
N ARG A 22 -1.97 7.70 26.96
CA ARG A 22 -0.78 8.28 26.30
C ARG A 22 0.33 7.22 26.36
N ARG A 23 0.28 6.23 25.49
CA ARG A 23 1.52 5.53 25.13
C ARG A 23 2.26 6.45 24.19
N ASN A 24 3.46 6.84 24.61
CA ASN A 24 4.48 7.48 23.80
C ASN A 24 4.47 6.83 22.41
N PHE A 25 3.82 7.48 21.45
CA PHE A 25 3.96 7.14 20.05
C PHE A 25 5.39 7.56 19.75
N GLY A 26 6.32 6.60 19.88
CA GLY A 26 7.67 6.75 19.39
C GLY A 26 7.53 7.24 17.96
N LYS A 27 7.81 8.52 17.74
CA LYS A 27 7.92 9.05 16.39
C LYS A 27 9.04 8.20 15.78
N ASN A 28 8.70 7.26 14.91
CA ASN A 28 9.71 6.64 14.06
C ASN A 28 10.20 7.79 13.17
N THR A 29 11.28 8.42 13.60
CA THR A 29 11.91 9.61 13.02
C THR A 29 12.55 9.33 11.66
N SER A 30 12.33 8.15 11.05
CA SER A 30 12.83 7.81 9.72
C SER A 30 11.96 8.34 8.58
N THR A 31 10.69 8.68 8.83
CA THR A 31 9.78 9.20 7.78
C THR A 31 9.61 10.73 7.80
N ALA A 32 10.11 11.42 8.82
CA ALA A 32 9.87 12.86 9.02
C ALA A 32 10.89 13.77 8.30
N GLY A 33 11.93 13.22 7.68
CA GLY A 33 13.07 13.99 7.14
C GLY A 33 13.02 14.40 5.66
N TYR A 34 11.93 14.13 4.93
CA TYR A 34 11.87 14.40 3.47
C TYR A 34 10.75 15.39 3.08
N LEU A 35 10.37 16.28 3.99
CA LEU A 35 9.28 17.21 3.79
C LEU A 35 9.83 18.59 3.40
N ASN A 36 9.97 18.83 2.10
CA ASN A 36 10.09 20.19 1.61
C ASN A 36 8.67 20.79 1.55
N GLU A 37 8.26 21.53 2.58
CA GLU A 37 7.05 22.37 2.49
C GLU A 37 7.26 23.61 1.61
N ASN A 38 8.52 23.95 1.31
CA ASN A 38 8.86 25.01 0.38
C ASN A 38 9.81 24.47 -0.67
N THR A 39 9.33 24.18 -1.87
CA THR A 39 10.16 24.34 -3.08
C THR A 39 9.35 24.07 -4.33
N ARG A 40 9.65 24.84 -5.37
CA ARG A 40 9.35 24.57 -6.79
C ARG A 40 10.04 23.29 -7.32
N THR A 41 10.45 22.37 -6.44
CA THR A 41 11.33 21.25 -6.75
C THR A 41 10.66 19.92 -6.40
N SER A 42 10.73 18.96 -7.33
CA SER A 42 10.68 17.51 -7.10
C SER A 42 9.75 17.03 -5.97
N LYS A 43 8.50 16.68 -6.28
CA LYS A 43 7.59 16.09 -5.28
C LYS A 43 8.10 14.70 -4.87
N LEU A 44 8.36 14.54 -3.57
CA LEU A 44 8.66 13.24 -2.97
C LEU A 44 7.36 12.50 -2.64
N GLY A 45 7.20 11.29 -3.18
CA GLY A 45 6.04 10.44 -2.94
C GLY A 45 6.39 9.12 -2.24
N SER A 46 5.43 8.53 -1.53
CA SER A 46 5.55 7.17 -1.00
C SER A 46 4.70 6.20 -1.81
N VAL A 47 5.31 5.13 -2.32
CA VAL A 47 4.62 4.07 -3.05
C VAL A 47 4.52 2.82 -2.19
N TYR A 48 3.29 2.43 -1.86
CA TYR A 48 3.00 1.18 -1.16
C TYR A 48 2.66 0.07 -2.16
N LEU A 49 3.47 -0.98 -2.14
CA LEU A 49 3.31 -2.19 -2.92
C LEU A 49 2.81 -3.32 -2.03
N ARG A 50 1.59 -3.79 -2.27
CA ARG A 50 1.06 -5.00 -1.63
C ARG A 50 1.10 -6.16 -2.62
N CYS A 51 2.09 -7.02 -2.45
CA CYS A 51 2.41 -8.10 -3.36
C CYS A 51 1.91 -9.44 -2.79
N THR A 52 0.73 -9.89 -3.24
CA THR A 52 0.17 -11.19 -2.89
C THR A 52 0.59 -12.27 -3.89
N LYS A 53 0.23 -13.54 -3.65
CA LYS A 53 0.56 -14.65 -4.57
C LYS A 53 -0.07 -14.52 -5.97
N ARG A 54 -1.17 -13.76 -6.10
CA ARG A 54 -1.98 -13.69 -7.33
C ARG A 54 -2.25 -12.27 -7.82
N ASN A 55 -1.95 -11.26 -7.01
CA ASN A 55 -2.27 -9.88 -7.32
C ASN A 55 -1.25 -8.93 -6.70
N ILE A 56 -1.00 -7.82 -7.38
CA ILE A 56 -0.15 -6.74 -6.92
C ILE A 56 -1.00 -5.48 -6.87
N PHE A 57 -0.99 -4.81 -5.74
CA PHE A 57 -1.60 -3.49 -5.57
C PHE A 57 -0.50 -2.44 -5.42
N CYS A 58 -0.65 -1.33 -6.12
CA CYS A 58 0.22 -0.17 -6.04
C CYS A 58 -0.60 1.04 -5.61
N ILE A 59 -0.10 1.77 -4.61
CA ILE A 59 -0.75 2.95 -4.06
C ILE A 59 0.31 4.03 -3.93
N LEU A 60 0.08 5.18 -4.56
CA LEU A 60 0.88 6.38 -4.43
C LEU A 60 0.22 7.25 -3.36
N VAL A 61 1.02 7.64 -2.38
CA VAL A 61 0.61 8.41 -1.20
C VAL A 61 1.50 9.63 -1.10
N ASP A 62 0.87 10.76 -0.80
CA ASP A 62 1.56 12.03 -0.59
C ASP A 62 2.25 12.08 0.78
N TYR A 63 3.02 13.13 1.03
CA TYR A 63 3.60 13.36 2.36
C TYR A 63 2.56 13.56 3.46
N LYS A 64 1.43 14.21 3.15
CA LYS A 64 0.28 14.35 4.07
C LYS A 64 -0.50 13.05 4.29
N SER A 65 0.04 11.91 3.84
CA SER A 65 -0.61 10.60 3.90
C SER A 65 -1.93 10.50 3.11
N ASN A 66 -2.16 11.41 2.16
CA ASN A 66 -3.30 11.35 1.25
C ASN A 66 -3.04 10.36 0.10
N VAL A 67 -4.01 9.50 -0.20
CA VAL A 67 -3.91 8.57 -1.34
C VAL A 67 -4.20 9.32 -2.63
N ILE A 68 -3.23 9.38 -3.53
CA ILE A 68 -3.35 10.12 -4.80
C ILE A 68 -3.80 9.19 -5.92
N LYS A 69 -3.12 8.03 -6.05
CA LYS A 69 -3.40 7.10 -7.14
C LYS A 69 -3.26 5.67 -6.69
N THR A 70 -4.22 4.85 -7.09
CA THR A 70 -4.21 3.40 -6.88
C THR A 70 -4.32 2.67 -8.20
N SER A 71 -3.58 1.57 -8.32
CA SER A 71 -3.71 0.63 -9.44
C SER A 71 -3.47 -0.80 -8.95
N CYS A 72 -3.94 -1.77 -9.73
CA CYS A 72 -3.71 -3.18 -9.45
C CYS A 72 -3.34 -3.93 -10.73
N SER A 73 -2.64 -5.06 -10.59
CA SER A 73 -2.16 -5.85 -11.72
C SER A 73 -3.27 -6.55 -12.51
N LEU A 74 -4.52 -6.50 -12.06
CA LEU A 74 -5.69 -7.03 -12.76
C LEU A 74 -6.37 -5.97 -13.66
N ARG A 75 -6.11 -4.68 -13.43
CA ARG A 75 -6.71 -3.56 -14.17
C ARG A 75 -5.80 -3.05 -15.30
N VAL A 76 -4.78 -3.83 -15.67
CA VAL A 76 -3.82 -3.44 -16.70
C VAL A 76 -4.38 -3.89 -18.06
N PRO A 77 -4.54 -2.98 -19.04
CA PRO A 77 -5.30 -3.23 -20.28
C PRO A 77 -4.62 -4.23 -21.23
N ASP A 78 -3.29 -4.27 -21.27
CA ASP A 78 -2.53 -5.10 -22.24
C ASP A 78 -2.38 -6.57 -21.82
N TYR A 79 -3.21 -7.04 -20.90
CA TYR A 79 -3.07 -8.35 -20.32
C TYR A 79 -4.14 -9.30 -20.83
N LYS A 80 -3.91 -9.87 -22.02
CA LYS A 80 -4.75 -10.92 -22.61
C LYS A 80 -4.28 -12.29 -22.12
N ASN A 81 -5.18 -12.98 -21.43
CA ASN A 81 -4.97 -14.35 -20.95
C ASN A 81 -5.54 -15.33 -21.97
N GLU A 82 -4.73 -15.86 -22.87
CA GLU A 82 -5.23 -16.80 -23.89
C GLU A 82 -5.65 -18.16 -23.28
N PHE A 83 -4.99 -18.64 -22.22
CA PHE A 83 -5.18 -20.03 -21.75
C PHE A 83 -5.41 -20.22 -20.25
N ASN A 84 -5.75 -19.16 -19.51
CA ASN A 84 -6.00 -19.23 -18.05
C ASN A 84 -4.87 -19.95 -17.27
N GLU A 85 -3.66 -19.96 -17.83
CA GLU A 85 -2.47 -20.45 -17.17
C GLU A 85 -2.15 -19.54 -16.00
N ARG A 86 -1.46 -20.07 -14.98
CA ARG A 86 -1.04 -19.25 -13.84
C ARG A 86 0.10 -18.35 -14.30
N GLU A 87 -0.26 -17.23 -14.88
CA GLU A 87 0.70 -16.35 -15.51
C GLU A 87 1.72 -15.80 -14.52
N ASN A 88 2.86 -15.44 -15.08
CA ASN A 88 4.02 -15.00 -14.34
C ASN A 88 3.74 -13.66 -13.64
N LEU A 89 3.69 -13.67 -12.32
CA LEU A 89 3.46 -12.46 -11.53
C LEU A 89 4.50 -11.36 -11.79
N TYR A 90 5.70 -11.73 -12.24
CA TYR A 90 6.75 -10.78 -12.62
C TYR A 90 6.38 -9.95 -13.87
N THR A 91 5.87 -10.58 -14.94
CA THR A 91 5.50 -9.87 -16.18
C THR A 91 4.35 -8.90 -15.94
N ARG A 92 3.36 -9.33 -15.14
CA ARG A 92 2.28 -8.45 -14.65
C ARG A 92 2.80 -7.27 -13.85
N GLY A 93 3.78 -7.51 -12.99
CA GLY A 93 4.45 -6.44 -12.24
C GLY A 93 5.14 -5.45 -13.16
N LEU A 94 5.77 -5.91 -14.24
CA LEU A 94 6.42 -5.06 -15.22
C LEU A 94 5.40 -4.15 -15.93
N LEU A 95 4.29 -4.71 -16.44
CA LEU A 95 3.25 -3.94 -17.11
C LEU A 95 2.55 -2.95 -16.16
N LEU A 96 2.22 -3.40 -14.94
CA LEU A 96 1.64 -2.53 -13.91
C LEU A 96 2.58 -1.38 -13.56
N GLY A 97 3.86 -1.67 -13.35
CA GLY A 97 4.87 -0.65 -13.04
C GLY A 97 5.04 0.36 -14.17
N LYS A 98 4.94 -0.07 -15.44
CA LYS A 98 5.00 0.83 -16.60
C LYS A 98 3.80 1.80 -16.61
N LEU A 99 2.58 1.27 -16.51
CA LEU A 99 1.36 2.08 -16.50
C LEU A 99 1.33 3.03 -15.28
N PHE A 100 1.61 2.50 -14.09
CA PHE A 100 1.58 3.27 -12.86
C PHE A 100 2.71 4.30 -12.80
N GLY A 101 3.91 3.95 -13.23
CA GLY A 101 5.05 4.86 -13.30
C GLY A 101 4.81 6.04 -14.24
N ASN A 102 4.23 5.80 -15.42
CA ASN A 102 3.82 6.89 -16.31
C ASN A 102 2.82 7.85 -15.63
N LYS A 103 1.90 7.31 -14.82
CA LYS A 103 0.97 8.13 -14.03
C LYS A 103 1.68 8.91 -12.91
N ILE A 104 2.64 8.31 -12.22
CA ILE A 104 3.48 8.99 -11.21
C ILE A 104 4.19 10.21 -11.83
N ILE A 105 4.83 10.02 -12.99
CA ILE A 105 5.52 11.09 -13.72
C ILE A 105 4.54 12.18 -14.13
N SER A 106 3.37 11.82 -14.69
CA SER A 106 2.34 12.81 -15.07
C SER A 106 1.78 13.63 -13.90
N LEU A 107 1.87 13.11 -12.68
CA LEU A 107 1.44 13.80 -11.45
C LEU A 107 2.55 14.69 -10.85
N GLY A 108 3.75 14.69 -11.44
CA GLY A 108 4.89 15.51 -11.04
C GLY A 108 5.75 14.92 -9.93
N TYR A 109 5.67 13.61 -9.68
CA TYR A 109 6.53 12.92 -8.72
C TYR A 109 7.78 12.38 -9.42
N SER A 110 8.93 12.94 -9.09
CA SER A 110 10.25 12.52 -9.60
C SER A 110 10.93 11.53 -8.67
N LYS A 111 10.77 11.70 -7.36
CA LYS A 111 11.45 10.89 -6.33
C LYS A 111 10.44 10.10 -5.50
N ILE A 112 10.68 8.81 -5.30
CA ILE A 112 9.78 7.94 -4.55
C ILE A 112 10.49 7.09 -3.49
N ILE A 113 9.77 6.81 -2.39
CA ILE A 113 10.13 5.80 -1.40
C ILE A 113 9.20 4.60 -1.61
N VAL A 114 9.75 3.40 -1.78
CA VAL A 114 8.97 2.20 -2.10
C VAL A 114 8.85 1.31 -0.86
N ASN A 115 7.63 1.17 -0.34
CA ASN A 115 7.29 0.33 0.80
C ASN A 115 6.65 -0.98 0.31
N ILE A 116 7.23 -2.13 0.64
CA ILE A 116 6.83 -3.43 0.09
C ILE A 116 6.30 -4.36 1.17
N VAL A 117 5.08 -4.84 0.94
CA VAL A 117 4.43 -5.88 1.73
C VAL A 117 4.31 -7.16 0.90
N GLY A 118 4.92 -8.24 1.37
CA GLY A 118 4.87 -9.57 0.77
C GLY A 118 6.10 -9.94 -0.08
N THR A 119 6.31 -11.24 -0.27
CA THR A 119 7.54 -11.82 -0.85
C THR A 119 7.41 -12.27 -2.31
N SER A 120 6.26 -12.02 -2.94
CA SER A 120 5.98 -12.53 -4.29
C SER A 120 6.92 -11.96 -5.37
N LYS A 121 7.13 -12.69 -6.48
CA LYS A 121 7.98 -12.25 -7.61
C LYS A 121 7.55 -10.93 -8.27
N GLY A 122 6.28 -10.54 -8.11
CA GLY A 122 5.72 -9.32 -8.69
C GLY A 122 6.39 -8.02 -8.23
N ARG A 123 6.94 -7.99 -7.01
CA ARG A 123 7.63 -6.79 -6.47
C ARG A 123 8.82 -6.37 -7.34
N PHE A 124 9.60 -7.34 -7.81
CA PHE A 124 10.77 -7.08 -8.65
C PHE A 124 10.37 -6.53 -10.02
N GLY A 125 9.25 -6.99 -10.58
CA GLY A 125 8.72 -6.49 -11.86
C GLY A 125 8.36 -5.01 -11.78
N VAL A 126 7.65 -4.60 -10.72
CA VAL A 126 7.24 -3.20 -10.52
C VAL A 126 8.45 -2.29 -10.33
N ILE A 127 9.37 -2.67 -9.43
CA ILE A 127 10.59 -1.88 -9.14
C ILE A 127 11.44 -1.72 -10.40
N ARG A 128 11.61 -2.80 -11.18
CA ARG A 128 12.38 -2.74 -12.43
C ARG A 128 11.73 -1.81 -13.44
N SER A 129 10.40 -1.77 -13.52
CA SER A 129 9.70 -0.82 -14.39
C SER A 129 9.87 0.63 -13.95
N PHE A 130 9.83 0.92 -12.64
CA PHE A 130 10.11 2.28 -12.15
C PHE A 130 11.53 2.73 -12.49
N SER A 131 12.52 1.85 -12.29
CA SER A 131 13.90 2.11 -12.68
C SER A 131 14.05 2.34 -14.19
N LYS A 132 13.38 1.53 -15.03
CA LYS A 132 13.39 1.72 -16.49
C LYS A 132 12.74 3.03 -16.95
N LEU A 133 11.76 3.54 -16.20
CA LEU A 133 11.09 4.81 -16.49
C LEU A 133 11.88 6.03 -16.00
N GLY A 134 13.01 5.83 -15.31
CA GLY A 134 13.81 6.94 -14.77
C GLY A 134 13.21 7.61 -13.54
N ILE A 135 12.36 6.90 -12.78
CA ILE A 135 11.86 7.40 -11.50
C ILE A 135 12.94 7.18 -10.44
N ASP A 136 13.32 8.23 -9.71
CA ASP A 136 14.35 8.17 -8.68
C ASP A 136 13.84 7.42 -7.45
N ILE A 137 14.31 6.19 -7.26
CA ILE A 137 13.97 5.37 -6.09
C ILE A 137 14.93 5.73 -4.97
N HIS A 138 14.43 6.48 -3.98
CA HIS A 138 15.23 6.92 -2.83
C HIS A 138 15.55 5.78 -1.87
N ALA A 139 14.55 4.96 -1.55
CA ALA A 139 14.70 3.82 -0.66
C ALA A 139 13.70 2.71 -0.99
N ILE A 140 14.10 1.47 -0.73
CA ILE A 140 13.25 0.29 -0.82
C ILE A 140 13.15 -0.34 0.56
N VAL A 141 11.98 -0.24 1.19
CA VAL A 141 11.74 -0.71 2.55
C VAL A 141 10.79 -1.91 2.53
N LEU A 142 11.20 -3.01 3.16
CA LEU A 142 10.34 -4.17 3.36
C LEU A 142 9.51 -3.97 4.63
N THR A 143 8.20 -3.76 4.48
CA THR A 143 7.24 -3.57 5.58
C THR A 143 6.36 -4.80 5.81
N THR A 144 6.88 -5.99 5.46
CA THR A 144 6.14 -7.25 5.60
C THR A 144 6.01 -7.63 7.06
N ARG A 145 4.77 -7.68 7.56
CA ARG A 145 4.47 -8.02 8.96
C ARG A 145 4.66 -9.52 9.20
N THR A 146 5.46 -9.87 10.20
CA THR A 146 5.62 -11.23 10.73
C THR A 146 4.82 -11.38 12.02
N ALA A 147 4.20 -12.55 12.22
CA ALA A 147 3.44 -12.83 13.44
C ALA A 147 4.29 -13.65 14.41
N HIS A 148 4.41 -13.20 15.66
CA HIS A 148 5.06 -13.94 16.73
C HIS A 148 4.05 -14.91 17.37
N ASN A 149 3.82 -16.05 16.73
CA ASN A 149 2.87 -17.09 17.20
C ASN A 149 1.47 -16.56 17.58
N GLY A 150 0.97 -15.58 16.83
CA GLY A 150 -0.35 -14.97 17.05
C GLY A 150 -1.52 -15.86 16.59
N CYS A 151 -2.41 -15.32 15.76
CA CYS A 151 -3.61 -16.05 15.33
C CYS A 151 -3.29 -17.38 14.63
N ARG A 152 -4.07 -18.42 14.93
CA ARG A 152 -4.00 -19.73 14.28
C ARG A 152 -4.14 -19.58 12.75
N PRO A 153 -3.18 -20.06 11.93
CA PRO A 153 -3.32 -19.99 10.49
C PRO A 153 -4.45 -20.88 9.98
N VAL A 154 -5.06 -20.48 8.86
CA VAL A 154 -6.14 -21.23 8.22
C VAL A 154 -5.69 -22.67 7.92
N LYS A 155 -6.58 -23.64 8.17
CA LYS A 155 -6.34 -25.06 7.88
C LYS A 155 -5.76 -25.22 6.47
N ARG A 156 -4.63 -25.91 6.35
CA ARG A 156 -4.00 -26.20 5.07
C ARG A 156 -5.02 -26.90 4.17
N ARG A 157 -5.26 -26.35 2.97
CA ARG A 157 -6.15 -26.98 1.98
C ARG A 157 -5.55 -28.34 1.60
N ARG A 158 -6.41 -29.36 1.51
CA ARG A 158 -6.01 -30.67 0.96
C ARG A 158 -5.48 -30.44 -0.45
N LYS A 159 -4.27 -30.92 -0.76
CA LYS A 159 -3.79 -30.91 -2.13
C LYS A 159 -4.72 -31.84 -2.91
N LYS A 160 -5.47 -31.33 -3.88
CA LYS A 160 -5.98 -32.20 -4.94
C LYS A 160 -4.74 -32.74 -5.63
N LEU A 161 -4.52 -34.05 -5.60
CA LEU A 161 -3.60 -34.66 -6.57
C LEU A 161 -4.09 -34.16 -7.93
N ARG A 162 -3.20 -33.52 -8.69
CA ARG A 162 -3.56 -33.13 -10.05
C ARG A 162 -3.63 -34.44 -10.80
N THR A 163 -4.80 -35.08 -10.82
CA THR A 163 -5.13 -36.13 -11.77
C THR A 163 -5.21 -35.46 -13.13
N LYS A 164 -4.07 -35.00 -13.66
CA LYS A 164 -3.91 -34.91 -15.09
C LYS A 164 -4.03 -36.37 -15.52
N VAL A 165 -5.19 -36.77 -16.02
CA VAL A 165 -5.23 -37.93 -16.91
C VAL A 165 -4.39 -37.50 -18.10
N VAL A 166 -3.15 -37.95 -18.14
CA VAL A 166 -2.30 -37.79 -19.30
C VAL A 166 -2.89 -38.75 -20.34
N GLY A 167 -3.46 -38.24 -21.44
CA GLY A 167 -3.85 -39.10 -22.56
C GLY A 167 -5.30 -39.08 -23.04
N PHE A 168 -6.10 -38.04 -22.81
CA PHE A 168 -7.24 -37.81 -23.70
C PHE A 168 -6.74 -37.00 -24.91
N LYS A 169 -6.56 -37.72 -26.03
CA LYS A 169 -6.31 -37.17 -27.36
C LYS A 169 -7.51 -36.36 -27.84
#